data_AF-A0A7R9DMI8-F1
#
_entry.id   AF-A0A7R9DMI8-F1
#
_cell.length_a   1.000
_cell.length_b   1.000
_cell.length_c   1.000
_cell.angle_alpha   90.00
_cell.angle_beta   90.00
_cell.angle_gamma   90.00
#
_symmetry.space_group_name_H-M   'P 1'
#
loop_
_entity.id
_entity.type
_entity.pdbx_description
1 polymer ?
#
loop_
_entity_poly.entity_id
_entity_poly.type
_entity_poly.pdbx_seq_one_letter_code
_entity_poly.pdbx_strand_id
1 'polypeptide(L)'
;MALHCLASIFKRHSKVLQTNCTFINFIHFTCFLKKIHANELLTESSQTTLQRLTGLPIVHHHGYVCELPPNHRFPMPKFHKVLEFLIKDNVISREKQVIHPKQVSRKLACRAHTEEYVDKFFSGKTTVEEQRVTGFTWTPGLASRVRYETGMSSRTQYHNHSP
;
A
#
# COMPACT_ATOMS: atom_id res chain seq x y z
N MET A 1 25.48 14.52 0.63
CA MET A 1 24.96 15.30 1.79
C MET A 1 23.43 15.28 1.95
N ALA A 2 22.64 14.71 1.03
CA ALA A 2 21.17 14.66 1.15
C ALA A 2 20.63 13.51 2.04
N LEU A 3 21.42 12.45 2.28
CA LEU A 3 20.99 11.28 3.07
C LEU A 3 20.88 11.53 4.58
N HIS A 4 21.58 12.54 5.10
CA HIS A 4 21.55 12.86 6.54
C HIS A 4 20.33 13.73 6.93
N CYS A 5 19.64 14.35 5.97
CA CYS A 5 18.52 15.25 6.24
C CYS A 5 17.20 14.49 6.50
N LEU A 6 16.98 13.38 5.79
CA LEU A 6 15.77 12.54 5.93
C LEU A 6 15.72 11.79 7.27
N ALA A 7 16.88 11.43 7.84
CA ALA A 7 16.94 10.77 9.16
C ALA A 7 16.60 11.71 10.33
N SER A 8 16.81 13.03 10.17
CA SER A 8 16.52 14.02 11.21
C SER A 8 15.04 14.39 11.31
N ILE A 9 14.31 14.38 10.19
CA ILE A 9 12.86 14.67 10.18
C ILE A 9 12.07 13.54 10.87
N PHE A 10 12.50 12.28 10.69
CA PHE A 10 11.87 11.13 11.35
C PHE A 10 12.15 11.06 12.86
N LYS A 11 13.33 11.50 13.32
CA LYS A 11 13.69 11.51 14.74
C LYS A 11 13.02 12.63 15.54
N ARG A 12 12.70 13.78 14.93
CA ARG A 12 12.17 14.94 15.67
C ARG A 12 10.68 14.84 16.06
N HIS A 13 9.92 13.91 15.47
CA HIS A 13 8.51 13.68 15.82
C HIS A 13 8.21 12.30 16.42
N SER A 14 9.24 11.53 16.80
CA SER A 14 9.09 10.15 17.31
C SER A 14 8.70 10.03 18.79
N LYS A 15 8.66 11.12 19.57
CA LYS A 15 8.40 11.04 21.02
C LYS A 15 6.93 10.90 21.43
N VAL A 16 5.99 10.90 20.48
CA VAL A 16 4.53 10.76 20.78
C VAL A 16 3.97 9.38 20.38
N LEU A 17 4.78 8.47 19.82
CA LEU A 17 4.29 7.18 19.29
C LEU A 17 4.74 5.94 20.07
N GLN A 18 5.29 6.12 21.27
CA GLN A 18 5.66 5.01 22.16
C GLN A 18 4.74 4.98 23.38
N THR A 19 3.51 4.54 23.22
CA THR A 19 2.79 3.80 24.27
C THR A 19 1.58 3.07 23.65
N ASN A 20 1.65 1.74 23.68
CA ASN A 20 0.51 0.82 23.60
C ASN A 20 -0.30 0.76 22.29
N CYS A 21 0.37 0.54 21.16
CA CYS A 21 -0.27 0.00 19.95
C CYS A 21 -0.08 -1.52 19.87
N THR A 22 -1.06 -2.26 20.39
CA THR A 22 -1.35 -3.64 19.97
C THR A 22 -1.82 -3.62 18.51
N PHE A 23 -0.87 -3.42 17.59
CA PHE A 23 -1.02 -3.61 16.15
C PHE A 23 -0.94 -5.12 15.89
N ILE A 24 -2.05 -5.82 16.17
CA ILE A 24 -2.11 -7.28 16.06
C ILE A 24 -2.15 -7.68 14.59
N ASN A 25 -1.16 -8.51 14.23
CA ASN A 25 -1.06 -9.42 13.08
C ASN A 25 -0.65 -8.88 11.71
N PHE A 26 0.57 -8.31 11.66
CA PHE A 26 1.44 -8.36 10.47
C PHE A 26 2.08 -9.75 10.24
N ILE A 27 1.76 -10.77 11.07
CA ILE A 27 2.39 -12.11 11.11
C ILE A 27 1.62 -13.12 10.23
N HIS A 28 1.37 -12.75 8.97
CA HIS A 28 1.11 -13.76 7.91
C HIS A 28 1.70 -13.33 6.56
N PHE A 29 2.73 -12.47 6.59
CA PHE A 29 3.32 -11.89 5.38
C PHE A 29 4.72 -12.43 5.02
N THR A 30 5.30 -13.32 5.83
CA THR A 30 6.67 -13.79 5.63
C THR A 30 6.81 -15.08 4.81
N CYS A 31 5.73 -15.76 4.43
CA CYS A 31 5.81 -17.05 3.72
C CYS A 31 5.54 -16.99 2.19
N PHE A 32 5.21 -15.81 1.64
CA PHE A 32 4.76 -15.69 0.24
C PHE A 32 5.82 -15.14 -0.73
N LEU A 33 7.09 -15.50 -0.55
CA LEU A 33 8.18 -15.03 -1.43
C LEU A 33 8.67 -16.08 -2.45
N LYS A 34 8.08 -17.27 -2.54
CA LYS A 34 8.68 -18.35 -3.35
C LYS A 34 7.84 -19.01 -4.45
N LYS A 35 6.68 -18.49 -4.84
CA LYS A 35 5.97 -19.05 -6.02
C LYS A 35 5.06 -18.05 -6.74
N ILE A 36 5.67 -16.98 -7.27
CA ILE A 36 5.04 -16.17 -8.32
C ILE A 36 5.80 -16.37 -9.63
N HIS A 37 5.52 -17.47 -10.33
CA HIS A 37 5.78 -17.51 -11.77
C HIS A 37 4.82 -16.54 -12.46
N ALA A 38 5.42 -15.64 -13.23
CA ALA A 38 4.80 -14.55 -13.95
C ALA A 38 4.38 -15.01 -15.34
N ASN A 39 3.12 -14.77 -15.69
CA ASN A 39 2.74 -14.58 -17.08
C ASN A 39 1.47 -13.72 -17.08
N GLU A 40 1.64 -12.41 -16.92
CA GLU A 40 0.56 -11.46 -17.14
C GLU A 40 1.15 -10.34 -18.01
N LEU A 41 0.70 -10.32 -19.26
CA LEU A 41 1.15 -9.41 -20.30
C LEU A 41 1.06 -7.97 -19.80
N LEU A 42 2.19 -7.25 -19.82
CA LEU A 42 2.24 -5.83 -19.52
C LEU A 42 1.38 -5.10 -20.56
N THR A 43 0.23 -4.57 -20.15
CA THR A 43 -0.60 -3.70 -21.01
C THR A 43 0.21 -2.50 -21.53
N GLU A 44 -0.05 -2.01 -22.75
CA GLU A 44 0.68 -0.87 -23.36
C GLU A 44 0.74 0.37 -22.44
N SER A 45 -0.35 0.66 -21.71
CA SER A 45 -0.41 1.75 -20.70
C SER A 45 0.67 1.65 -19.60
N SER A 46 1.11 0.42 -19.32
CA SER A 46 2.12 0.11 -18.32
C SER A 46 3.52 0.44 -18.78
N GLN A 47 3.81 0.22 -20.07
CA GLN A 47 5.10 0.54 -20.68
C GLN A 47 5.30 2.06 -20.79
N THR A 48 4.29 2.81 -21.24
CA THR A 48 4.37 4.28 -21.32
C THR A 48 4.59 4.93 -19.95
N THR A 49 3.95 4.39 -18.89
CA THR A 49 4.15 4.89 -17.53
C THR A 49 5.58 4.70 -17.09
N LEU A 50 6.17 3.51 -17.31
CA LEU A 50 7.54 3.20 -16.89
C LEU A 50 8.59 4.00 -17.65
N GLN A 51 8.38 4.26 -18.94
CA GLN A 51 9.29 5.06 -19.77
C GLN A 51 9.38 6.54 -19.34
N ARG A 52 8.33 7.08 -18.72
CA ARG A 52 8.33 8.45 -18.18
C ARG A 52 9.08 8.56 -16.84
N LEU A 53 9.25 7.45 -16.13
CA LEU A 53 9.78 7.49 -14.78
C LEU A 53 11.29 7.75 -14.79
N THR A 54 11.71 8.71 -13.98
CA THR A 54 13.13 9.00 -13.75
C THR A 54 13.38 9.15 -12.26
N GLY A 55 14.43 8.50 -11.75
CA GLY A 55 14.72 8.43 -10.32
C GLY A 55 13.96 7.32 -9.59
N LEU A 56 13.98 7.35 -8.24
CA LEU A 56 13.33 6.33 -7.41
C LEU A 56 11.80 6.39 -7.59
N PRO A 57 11.15 5.29 -8.01
CA PRO A 57 9.70 5.24 -8.12
C PRO A 57 9.01 5.33 -6.76
N ILE A 58 7.99 6.16 -6.66
CA ILE A 58 7.17 6.36 -5.46
C ILE A 58 5.74 5.91 -5.78
N VAL A 59 5.26 4.89 -5.10
CA VAL A 59 3.88 4.42 -5.32
C VAL A 59 2.93 5.12 -4.36
N HIS A 60 1.89 5.74 -4.89
CA HIS A 60 0.88 6.41 -4.08
C HIS A 60 -0.50 6.37 -4.73
N HIS A 61 -1.55 6.18 -3.92
CA HIS A 61 -2.94 6.30 -4.35
C HIS A 61 -3.77 7.08 -3.32
N HIS A 62 -4.71 7.90 -3.79
CA HIS A 62 -5.63 8.62 -2.90
C HIS A 62 -6.48 7.65 -2.06
N GLY A 63 -6.81 6.48 -2.62
CA GLY A 63 -7.50 5.39 -1.95
C GLY A 63 -6.73 4.68 -0.84
N TYR A 64 -5.50 5.10 -0.49
CA TYR A 64 -4.81 4.64 0.72
C TYR A 64 -5.44 5.16 2.02
N VAL A 65 -6.37 6.10 1.92
CA VAL A 65 -7.14 6.62 3.03
C VAL A 65 -8.56 6.09 2.95
N CYS A 66 -9.05 5.54 4.05
CA CYS A 66 -10.46 5.23 4.27
C CYS A 66 -10.93 5.90 5.56
N GLU A 67 -12.23 6.16 5.66
CA GLU A 67 -12.83 6.67 6.89
C GLU A 67 -12.71 5.62 7.99
N LEU A 68 -12.33 6.09 9.18
CA LEU A 68 -12.26 5.29 10.38
C LEU A 68 -13.18 5.93 11.43
N PRO A 69 -13.64 5.15 12.43
CA PRO A 69 -14.48 5.70 13.49
C PRO A 69 -13.84 6.94 14.16
N PRO A 70 -14.67 7.90 14.62
CA PRO A 70 -14.18 9.02 15.41
C PRO A 70 -13.32 8.51 16.57
N ASN A 71 -12.19 9.19 16.83
CA ASN A 71 -11.18 8.81 17.83
C ASN A 71 -10.34 7.55 17.53
N HIS A 72 -10.36 7.03 16.30
CA HIS A 72 -9.43 5.99 15.90
C HIS A 72 -7.97 6.49 16.00
N ARG A 73 -7.09 5.73 16.66
CA ARG A 73 -5.70 6.16 16.96
C ARG A 73 -4.78 6.22 15.74
N PHE A 74 -5.16 5.58 14.63
CA PHE A 74 -4.33 5.55 13.42
C PHE A 74 -4.58 6.82 12.58
N PRO A 75 -3.57 7.69 12.38
CA PRO A 75 -3.71 8.92 11.62
C PRO A 75 -3.60 8.62 10.11
N MET A 76 -4.65 8.01 9.55
CA MET A 76 -4.74 7.66 8.13
C MET A 76 -4.40 8.82 7.17
N PRO A 77 -4.80 10.08 7.42
CA PRO A 77 -4.47 11.22 6.53
C PRO A 77 -2.97 11.48 6.33
N LYS A 78 -2.10 10.92 7.17
CA LYS A 78 -0.64 11.11 7.05
C LYS A 78 -0.11 10.68 5.69
N PHE A 79 -0.70 9.67 5.04
CA PHE A 79 -0.21 9.15 3.77
C PHE A 79 -0.32 10.19 2.65
N HIS A 80 -1.44 10.93 2.59
CA HIS A 80 -1.58 12.04 1.64
C HIS A 80 -0.64 13.19 1.99
N LYS A 81 -0.56 13.55 3.28
CA LYS A 81 0.27 14.66 3.74
C LYS A 81 1.76 14.44 3.44
N VAL A 82 2.27 13.23 3.62
CA VAL A 82 3.66 12.91 3.27
C VAL A 82 3.93 13.13 1.78
N LEU A 83 3.04 12.65 0.89
CA LEU A 83 3.21 12.90 -0.54
C LEU A 83 3.15 14.40 -0.88
N GLU A 84 2.19 15.12 -0.30
CA GLU A 84 2.03 16.56 -0.48
C GLU A 84 3.31 17.32 -0.10
N PHE A 85 3.89 17.02 1.07
CA PHE A 85 5.14 17.66 1.51
C PHE A 85 6.33 17.33 0.61
N LEU A 86 6.48 16.06 0.17
CA LEU A 86 7.57 15.68 -0.72
C LEU A 86 7.52 16.42 -2.06
N ILE A 87 6.33 16.69 -2.58
CA ILE A 87 6.14 17.44 -3.82
C ILE A 87 6.33 18.94 -3.56
N LYS A 88 5.73 19.48 -2.50
CA LYS A 88 5.82 20.89 -2.12
C LYS A 88 7.28 21.32 -1.90
N ASP A 89 8.07 20.47 -1.27
CA ASP A 89 9.47 20.74 -0.93
C ASP A 89 10.41 20.37 -2.10
N ASN A 90 9.88 20.04 -3.28
CA ASN A 90 10.61 19.64 -4.49
C ASN A 90 11.57 18.45 -4.27
N VAL A 91 11.26 17.56 -3.32
CA VAL A 91 12.03 16.33 -3.08
C VAL A 91 11.79 15.31 -4.19
N ILE A 92 10.57 15.28 -4.74
CA ILE A 92 10.20 14.42 -5.88
C ILE A 92 9.38 15.21 -6.90
N SER A 93 9.42 14.78 -8.17
CA SER A 93 8.45 15.24 -9.18
C SER A 93 7.27 14.27 -9.26
N ARG A 94 6.05 14.81 -9.22
CA ARG A 94 4.82 14.01 -9.33
C ARG A 94 4.76 13.25 -10.66
N GLU A 95 5.12 13.91 -11.74
CA GLU A 95 4.99 13.41 -13.11
C GLU A 95 6.04 12.33 -13.43
N LYS A 96 7.24 12.47 -12.83
CA LYS A 96 8.41 11.65 -13.12
C LYS A 96 8.63 10.51 -12.13
N GLN A 97 8.05 10.55 -10.93
CA GLN A 97 8.33 9.54 -9.90
C GLN A 97 7.08 8.89 -9.32
N VAL A 98 5.91 9.53 -9.38
CA VAL A 98 4.71 8.98 -8.74
C VAL A 98 4.01 7.98 -9.65
N ILE A 99 3.83 6.76 -9.16
CA ILE A 99 3.06 5.69 -9.80
C ILE A 99 1.77 5.48 -9.02
N HIS A 100 0.66 5.37 -9.75
CA HIS A 100 -0.62 4.96 -9.20
C HIS A 100 -0.80 3.44 -9.33
N PRO A 101 -0.95 2.70 -8.23
CA PRO A 101 -1.23 1.27 -8.26
C PRO A 101 -2.64 1.03 -8.77
N LYS A 102 -2.87 -0.19 -9.30
CA LYS A 102 -4.23 -0.72 -9.51
C LYS A 102 -4.63 -1.53 -8.29
N GLN A 103 -5.93 -1.68 -8.07
CA GLN A 103 -6.42 -2.64 -7.08
C GLN A 103 -6.00 -4.06 -7.46
N VAL A 104 -5.65 -4.87 -6.46
CA VAL A 104 -5.39 -6.30 -6.66
C VAL A 104 -6.62 -6.98 -7.27
N SER A 105 -6.39 -7.85 -8.26
CA SER A 105 -7.44 -8.68 -8.85
C SER A 105 -7.79 -9.84 -7.92
N ARG A 106 -9.01 -10.37 -8.03
CA ARG A 106 -9.43 -11.58 -7.31
C ARG A 106 -8.45 -12.74 -7.56
N LYS A 107 -8.19 -13.03 -8.84
CA LYS A 107 -7.28 -14.09 -9.28
C LYS A 107 -5.92 -14.02 -8.57
N LEU A 108 -5.38 -12.82 -8.45
CA LEU A 108 -4.08 -12.58 -7.81
C LEU A 108 -4.15 -12.68 -6.28
N ALA A 109 -5.21 -12.17 -5.66
CA ALA A 109 -5.44 -12.33 -4.22
C ALA A 109 -5.62 -13.81 -3.82
N CYS A 110 -6.30 -14.60 -4.65
CA CYS A 110 -6.48 -16.05 -4.46
C CYS A 110 -5.17 -16.85 -4.57
N ARG A 111 -4.06 -16.24 -4.99
CA ARG A 111 -2.76 -16.91 -4.93
C ARG A 111 -2.22 -17.03 -3.51
N ALA A 112 -2.65 -16.13 -2.61
CA ALA A 112 -2.23 -16.08 -1.21
C ALA A 112 -3.35 -16.50 -0.24
N HIS A 113 -4.61 -16.39 -0.64
CA HIS A 113 -5.78 -16.67 0.20
C HIS A 113 -6.75 -17.63 -0.49
N THR A 114 -7.66 -18.24 0.28
CA THR A 114 -8.73 -19.06 -0.29
C THR A 114 -9.73 -18.21 -1.08
N GLU A 115 -10.36 -18.81 -2.09
CA GLU A 115 -11.38 -18.14 -2.89
C GLU A 115 -12.54 -17.62 -2.03
N GLU A 116 -12.99 -18.43 -1.08
CA GLU A 116 -14.06 -18.07 -0.14
C GLU A 116 -13.72 -16.81 0.67
N TYR A 117 -12.49 -16.74 1.20
CA TYR A 117 -12.06 -15.57 1.97
C TYR A 117 -12.01 -14.32 1.10
N VAL A 118 -11.45 -14.42 -0.10
CA VAL A 118 -11.35 -13.30 -1.04
C VAL A 118 -12.74 -12.81 -1.42
N ASP A 119 -13.67 -13.72 -1.72
CA ASP A 119 -15.05 -13.35 -2.08
C ASP A 119 -15.79 -12.72 -0.92
N LYS A 120 -15.70 -13.28 0.29
CA LYS A 120 -16.30 -12.69 1.49
C LYS A 120 -15.79 -11.28 1.73
N PHE A 121 -14.47 -11.08 1.68
CA PHE A 121 -13.86 -9.77 1.90
C PHE A 121 -14.19 -8.78 0.78
N PHE A 122 -14.15 -9.19 -0.50
CA PHE A 122 -14.39 -8.28 -1.62
C PHE A 122 -15.86 -7.88 -1.73
N SER A 123 -16.78 -8.75 -1.32
CA SER A 123 -18.23 -8.52 -1.37
C SER A 123 -18.84 -7.99 -0.07
N GLY A 124 -18.04 -7.78 0.98
CA GLY A 124 -18.51 -7.29 2.27
C GLY A 124 -19.37 -8.26 3.06
N LYS A 125 -19.18 -9.57 2.82
CA LYS A 125 -19.89 -10.66 3.52
C LYS A 125 -19.11 -11.21 4.72
N THR A 126 -18.13 -10.45 5.23
CA THR A 126 -17.38 -10.83 6.44
C THR A 126 -18.26 -10.71 7.67
N THR A 127 -18.30 -11.74 8.52
CA THR A 127 -19.14 -11.76 9.73
C THR A 127 -18.61 -10.80 10.80
N VAL A 128 -19.43 -10.51 11.81
CA VAL A 128 -19.02 -9.66 12.94
C VAL A 128 -17.87 -10.31 13.72
N GLU A 129 -17.88 -11.64 13.85
CA GLU A 129 -16.83 -12.42 14.49
C GLU A 129 -15.51 -12.31 13.72
N GLU A 130 -15.56 -12.45 12.39
CA GLU A 130 -14.39 -12.28 11.51
C GLU A 130 -13.83 -10.85 11.61
N GLN A 131 -14.70 -9.83 11.58
CA GLN A 131 -14.32 -8.43 11.73
C GLN A 131 -13.68 -8.15 13.10
N ARG A 132 -14.24 -8.72 14.18
CA ARG A 132 -13.71 -8.58 15.55
C ARG A 132 -12.29 -9.15 15.67
N VAL A 133 -11.98 -10.24 14.95
CA VAL A 133 -10.62 -10.81 14.92
C VAL A 133 -9.63 -9.82 14.28
N THR A 134 -10.03 -9.13 13.22
CA THR A 134 -9.17 -8.13 12.56
C THR A 134 -9.06 -6.80 13.30
N GLY A 135 -10.02 -6.49 14.19
CA GLY A 135 -10.14 -5.20 14.83
C GLY A 135 -10.67 -4.08 13.91
N PHE A 136 -11.11 -4.41 12.70
CA PHE A 136 -11.68 -3.47 11.75
C PHE A 136 -13.11 -3.84 11.38
N THR A 137 -13.99 -2.84 11.43
CA THR A 137 -15.31 -2.93 10.80
C THR A 137 -15.14 -2.85 9.29
N TRP A 138 -15.71 -3.81 8.57
CA TRP A 138 -15.65 -3.82 7.12
C TRP A 138 -16.43 -2.63 6.56
N THR A 139 -15.81 -1.93 5.61
CA THR A 139 -16.46 -0.90 4.79
C THR A 139 -15.95 -1.02 3.35
N PRO A 140 -16.71 -0.51 2.36
CA PRO A 140 -16.21 -0.45 0.97
C PRO A 140 -14.88 0.32 0.87
N GLY A 141 -14.71 1.36 1.69
CA GLY A 141 -13.47 2.14 1.77
C GLY A 141 -12.29 1.31 2.29
N LEU A 142 -12.49 0.51 3.34
CA LEU A 142 -11.47 -0.40 3.87
C LEU A 142 -11.05 -1.44 2.82
N ALA A 143 -12.02 -2.08 2.18
CA ALA A 143 -11.75 -3.08 1.13
C ALA A 143 -11.00 -2.46 -0.05
N SER A 144 -11.43 -1.28 -0.51
CA SER A 144 -10.76 -0.54 -1.58
C SER A 144 -9.30 -0.23 -1.23
N ARG A 145 -9.06 0.28 -0.02
CA ARG A 145 -7.72 0.59 0.50
C ARG A 145 -6.81 -0.63 0.48
N VAL A 146 -7.23 -1.73 1.10
CA VAL A 146 -6.45 -2.97 1.17
C VAL A 146 -6.10 -3.47 -0.24
N ARG A 147 -7.04 -3.36 -1.18
CA ARG A 147 -6.81 -3.78 -2.56
C ARG A 147 -5.77 -2.91 -3.28
N TYR A 148 -5.74 -1.59 -3.05
CA TYR A 148 -4.70 -0.72 -3.60
C TYR A 148 -3.32 -0.97 -2.98
N GLU A 149 -3.27 -1.27 -1.67
CA GLU A 149 -2.03 -1.59 -0.97
C GLU A 149 -1.40 -2.88 -1.50
N THR A 150 -2.22 -3.93 -1.64
CA THR A 150 -1.76 -5.23 -2.15
C THR A 150 -1.46 -5.20 -3.64
N GLY A 151 -2.23 -4.44 -4.44
CA GLY A 151 -2.07 -4.39 -5.89
C GLY A 151 -0.76 -3.76 -6.37
N MET A 152 -0.05 -3.01 -5.50
CA MET A 152 1.31 -2.57 -5.76
C MET A 152 2.31 -3.75 -5.81
N SER A 153 2.18 -4.69 -4.87
CA SER A 153 3.16 -5.76 -4.66
C SER A 153 3.26 -6.70 -5.87
N SER A 154 2.17 -6.88 -6.62
CA SER A 154 2.12 -7.82 -7.72
C SER A 154 2.74 -7.33 -9.03
N ARG A 155 2.96 -6.02 -9.14
CA ARG A 155 3.55 -5.41 -10.34
C ARG A 155 5.02 -5.02 -10.15
N THR A 156 5.51 -5.14 -8.92
CA THR A 156 6.90 -4.87 -8.53
C THR A 156 7.77 -6.08 -8.90
N GLN A 157 7.76 -6.48 -10.17
CA GLN A 157 8.91 -7.13 -10.78
C GLN A 157 9.72 -6.03 -11.44
N TYR A 158 10.28 -5.13 -10.61
CA TYR A 158 11.37 -4.28 -11.07
C TYR A 158 12.57 -5.20 -11.21
N HIS A 159 12.71 -5.80 -12.39
CA HIS A 159 14.01 -6.27 -12.81
C HIS A 159 14.93 -5.05 -12.82
N ASN A 160 15.77 -4.95 -11.79
CA ASN A 160 17.01 -4.20 -11.88
C ASN A 160 17.80 -4.80 -13.05
N HIS A 161 17.66 -4.20 -14.22
CA HIS A 161 18.74 -4.18 -15.20
C HIS A 161 19.20 -2.74 -15.25
N SER A 162 20.25 -2.46 -14.48
CA SER A 162 21.21 -1.43 -14.86
C SER A 162 22.38 -2.14 -15.54
N PRO A 163 23.02 -1.47 -16.52
CA PRO A 163 23.91 -2.08 -17.51
C PRO A 163 25.20 -2.66 -16.94
#